data_AF-A0A0B8PEW1-F1
#
_entry.id   AF-A0A0B8PEW1-F1
#
_cell.length_a   1.000
_cell.length_b   1.000
_cell.length_c   1.000
_cell.angle_alpha   90.00
_cell.angle_beta   90.00
_cell.angle_gamma   90.00
#
_symmetry.space_group_name_H-M   'P 1'
#
loop_
_entity.id
_entity.type
_entity.pdbx_description
1 polymer ?
#
loop_
_entity_poly.entity_id
_entity_poly.type
_entity_poly.pdbx_seq_one_letter_code
_entity_poly.pdbx_strand_id
1 'polypeptide(L)'
;MISSLEVAATKEADTGAAASITRIEQKAENRPAPMPFNLSKLQIEASKRWGYTPKKVLETLQALYEKHKLLTYPRSDNQYLSDAHLSNAEHIFTAIQGTLSHLSKDMALAAKTSDHKAFNASKIEAHHAIVPTEKSGAGITLTTEEKNLYELVAKRFVALFYPQSERKKVALDINCTDRNYRATQTTLIKQGWEALFKGEHLDKPNQNSVDLTAFTEGLSALVNLLIWKKEKQSRRNTLMMPACLPR
;
A
#
# COMPACT_ATOMS: atom_id res chain seq x y z
N MET A 1 -25.38 -1.82 15.29
CA MET A 1 -24.46 -1.61 16.42
C MET A 1 -24.98 -2.47 17.56
N ILE A 2 -24.12 -3.27 18.20
CA ILE A 2 -24.49 -4.07 19.37
C ILE A 2 -24.74 -3.11 20.54
N SER A 3 -25.86 -3.29 21.24
CA SER A 3 -26.28 -2.48 22.38
C SER A 3 -25.39 -2.72 23.60
N SER A 4 -25.39 -1.78 24.54
CA SER A 4 -24.66 -1.94 25.81
C SER A 4 -25.15 -3.14 26.62
N LEU A 5 -26.45 -3.44 26.54
CA LEU A 5 -27.07 -4.59 27.21
C LEU A 5 -26.57 -5.92 26.62
N GLU A 6 -26.51 -6.02 25.30
CA GLU A 6 -25.97 -7.20 24.61
C GLU A 6 -24.48 -7.42 24.91
N VAL A 7 -23.69 -6.34 25.01
CA VAL A 7 -22.27 -6.44 25.42
C VAL A 7 -22.13 -6.94 26.86
N ALA A 8 -22.98 -6.47 27.78
CA ALA A 8 -22.96 -6.91 29.17
C ALA A 8 -23.35 -8.39 29.30
N ALA A 9 -24.44 -8.80 28.64
CA ALA A 9 -24.89 -10.20 28.62
C ALA A 9 -23.84 -11.13 27.98
N THR A 10 -23.13 -10.66 26.95
CA THR A 10 -22.02 -11.43 26.33
C THR A 10 -20.85 -11.60 27.29
N LYS A 11 -20.45 -10.53 28.00
CA LYS A 11 -19.39 -10.62 29.00
C LYS A 11 -19.74 -11.57 30.13
N GLU A 12 -20.97 -11.51 30.62
CA GLU A 12 -21.44 -12.38 31.71
C GLU A 12 -21.48 -13.85 31.28
N ALA A 13 -22.07 -14.14 30.12
CA ALA A 13 -22.21 -15.51 29.63
C ALA A 13 -20.86 -16.17 29.27
N ASP A 14 -19.95 -15.41 28.67
CA ASP A 14 -18.76 -16.00 28.06
C ASP A 14 -17.56 -15.99 29.02
N THR A 15 -17.53 -15.14 30.05
CA THR A 15 -16.42 -15.13 31.01
C THR A 15 -16.47 -16.38 31.89
N GLY A 16 -15.36 -17.13 31.95
CA GLY A 16 -15.27 -18.40 32.66
C GLY A 16 -15.85 -19.59 31.90
N ALA A 17 -16.49 -19.37 30.74
CA ALA A 17 -16.97 -20.45 29.89
C ALA A 17 -15.83 -21.08 29.07
N ALA A 18 -16.04 -22.32 28.63
CA ALA A 18 -15.13 -23.01 27.73
C ALA A 18 -15.30 -22.47 26.30
N ALA A 19 -14.18 -22.08 25.69
CA ALA A 19 -14.09 -21.71 24.29
C ALA A 19 -13.22 -22.71 23.55
N SER A 20 -13.64 -23.11 22.35
CA SER A 20 -12.91 -24.09 21.52
C SER A 20 -12.59 -23.52 20.14
N ILE A 21 -11.43 -23.88 19.62
CA ILE A 21 -11.04 -23.54 18.25
C ILE A 21 -11.74 -24.51 17.31
N THR A 22 -12.67 -24.00 16.51
CA THR A 22 -13.46 -24.80 15.58
C THR A 22 -12.85 -24.88 14.19
N ARG A 23 -12.00 -23.90 13.83
CA ARG A 23 -11.34 -23.86 12.53
C ARG A 23 -10.08 -23.03 12.56
N ILE A 24 -9.06 -23.46 11.81
CA ILE A 24 -7.84 -22.69 11.55
C ILE A 24 -7.65 -22.50 10.05
N GLU A 25 -7.53 -21.25 9.61
CA GLU A 25 -7.17 -20.89 8.24
C GLU A 25 -5.76 -20.28 8.22
N GLN A 26 -4.88 -20.83 7.38
CA GLN A 26 -3.58 -20.23 7.08
C GLN A 26 -3.49 -19.92 5.59
N LYS A 27 -3.18 -18.67 5.26
CA LYS A 27 -3.08 -18.21 3.88
C LYS A 27 -1.83 -17.37 3.68
N ALA A 28 -1.05 -17.73 2.66
CA ALA A 28 -0.04 -16.85 2.12
C ALA A 28 -0.73 -15.71 1.34
N GLU A 29 -0.36 -14.48 1.64
CA GLU A 29 -0.82 -13.28 0.95
C GLU A 29 0.39 -12.59 0.32
N ASN A 30 0.47 -12.63 -1.01
CA ASN A 30 1.49 -11.93 -1.76
C ASN A 30 0.90 -10.62 -2.28
N ARG A 31 1.54 -9.50 -1.94
CA ARG A 31 1.14 -8.15 -2.35
C ARG A 31 2.13 -7.64 -3.39
N PRO A 32 1.74 -7.56 -4.69
CA PRO A 32 2.57 -6.92 -5.68
C PRO A 32 2.76 -5.44 -5.37
N ALA A 33 3.79 -4.84 -5.96
CA ALA A 33 3.99 -3.40 -5.89
C ALA A 33 2.72 -2.67 -6.39
N PRO A 34 2.40 -1.49 -5.85
CA PRO A 34 1.30 -0.70 -6.38
C PRO A 34 1.62 -0.26 -7.81
N MET A 35 0.58 -0.15 -8.62
CA MET A 35 0.71 0.34 -10.00
C MET A 35 1.39 1.73 -10.04
N PRO A 36 2.10 2.05 -11.13
CA PRO A 36 2.59 3.39 -11.41
C PRO A 36 1.48 4.45 -11.32
N PHE A 37 1.85 5.71 -11.12
CA PHE A 37 0.87 6.75 -10.93
C PHE A 37 0.21 7.20 -12.23
N ASN A 38 -1.10 7.39 -12.18
CA ASN A 38 -1.80 8.38 -13.00
C ASN A 38 -1.98 9.68 -12.19
N LEU A 39 -2.50 10.74 -12.81
CA LEU A 39 -2.67 12.04 -12.15
C LEU A 39 -3.57 11.95 -10.89
N SER A 40 -4.72 11.28 -11.01
CA SER A 40 -5.69 11.18 -9.91
C SER A 40 -5.11 10.46 -8.69
N LYS A 41 -4.43 9.33 -8.89
CA LYS A 41 -3.79 8.57 -7.81
C LYS A 41 -2.66 9.36 -7.15
N LEU A 42 -1.88 10.10 -7.94
CA LEU A 42 -0.81 10.92 -7.43
C LEU A 42 -1.34 12.08 -6.58
N GLN A 43 -2.43 12.73 -7.02
CA GLN A 43 -3.12 13.78 -6.25
C GLN A 43 -3.66 13.26 -4.91
N ILE A 44 -4.29 12.09 -4.90
CA ILE A 44 -4.81 11.47 -3.66
C ILE A 44 -3.66 11.17 -2.69
N GLU A 45 -2.58 10.56 -3.18
CA GLU A 45 -1.44 10.18 -2.34
C GLU A 45 -0.70 11.41 -1.80
N ALA A 46 -0.50 12.44 -2.63
CA ALA A 46 0.12 13.69 -2.23
C ALA A 46 -0.73 14.48 -1.22
N SER A 47 -2.06 14.47 -1.38
CA SER A 47 -2.98 15.07 -0.41
C SER A 47 -2.89 14.36 0.95
N LYS A 48 -2.87 13.02 0.96
CA LYS A 48 -2.75 12.23 2.19
C LYS A 48 -1.42 12.46 2.92
N ARG A 49 -0.32 12.62 2.17
CA ARG A 49 1.04 12.75 2.74
C ARG A 49 1.38 14.17 3.17
N TRP A 50 1.00 15.14 2.37
CA TRP A 50 1.47 16.53 2.54
C TRP A 50 0.35 17.57 2.53
N GLY A 51 -0.92 17.16 2.39
CA GLY A 51 -2.04 18.09 2.30
C GLY A 51 -2.09 18.89 1.00
N TYR A 52 -1.35 18.48 -0.04
CA TYR A 52 -1.33 19.20 -1.31
C TYR A 52 -2.70 19.17 -2.00
N THR A 53 -3.10 20.31 -2.57
CA THR A 53 -4.33 20.41 -3.37
C THR A 53 -4.11 19.80 -4.76
N PRO A 54 -5.16 19.29 -5.43
CA PRO A 54 -5.04 18.75 -6.79
C PRO A 54 -4.40 19.73 -7.79
N LYS A 55 -4.71 21.03 -7.67
CA LYS A 55 -4.13 22.09 -8.50
C LYS A 55 -2.63 22.23 -8.27
N LYS A 56 -2.18 22.32 -7.00
CA LYS A 56 -0.76 22.42 -6.65
C LYS A 56 0.03 21.21 -7.17
N VAL A 57 -0.53 20.02 -7.06
CA VAL A 57 0.08 18.79 -7.60
C VAL A 57 0.24 18.90 -9.11
N LEU A 58 -0.82 19.26 -9.85
CA LEU A 58 -0.74 19.36 -11.31
C LEU A 58 0.27 20.43 -11.77
N GLU A 59 0.29 21.61 -11.15
CA GLU A 59 1.26 22.67 -11.45
C GLU A 59 2.70 22.22 -11.21
N THR A 60 2.94 21.51 -10.11
CA THR A 60 4.26 20.97 -9.77
C THR A 60 4.69 19.89 -10.76
N LEU A 61 3.78 19.00 -11.16
CA LEU A 61 4.07 17.99 -12.17
C LEU A 61 4.31 18.60 -13.55
N GLN A 62 3.60 19.67 -13.91
CA GLN A 62 3.85 20.42 -15.15
C GLN A 62 5.25 21.05 -15.14
N ALA A 63 5.72 21.60 -14.02
CA ALA A 63 7.09 22.09 -13.91
C ALA A 63 8.13 20.95 -14.07
N LEU A 64 7.89 19.80 -13.43
CA LEU A 64 8.76 18.61 -13.58
C LEU A 64 8.78 18.08 -15.02
N TYR A 65 7.67 18.17 -15.76
CA TYR A 65 7.55 17.73 -17.15
C TYR A 65 8.14 18.74 -18.16
N GLU A 66 7.68 19.99 -18.15
CA GLU A 66 7.99 20.96 -19.21
C GLU A 66 9.32 21.68 -18.97
N LYS A 67 9.54 22.17 -17.74
CA LYS A 67 10.74 22.93 -17.36
C LYS A 67 11.92 22.00 -17.13
N HIS A 68 11.76 21.02 -16.25
CA HIS A 68 12.87 20.17 -15.83
C HIS A 68 13.03 18.93 -16.72
N LYS A 69 11.97 18.47 -17.38
CA LYS A 69 11.93 17.25 -18.22
C LYS A 69 12.30 15.97 -17.46
N LEU A 70 11.97 15.92 -16.18
CA LEU A 70 12.30 14.82 -15.27
C LEU A 70 11.18 13.77 -15.17
N LEU A 71 9.93 14.14 -15.43
CA LEU A 71 8.79 13.23 -15.47
C LEU A 71 8.19 13.17 -16.86
N THR A 72 7.44 12.11 -17.14
CA THR A 72 6.62 11.95 -18.36
C THR A 72 5.31 12.74 -18.25
N TYR A 73 4.50 12.73 -19.32
CA TYR A 73 3.30 13.57 -19.44
C TYR A 73 2.36 13.45 -18.23
N PRO A 74 2.08 14.55 -17.50
CA PRO A 74 1.50 14.47 -16.15
C PRO A 74 -0.03 14.47 -16.12
N ARG A 75 -0.72 14.60 -17.26
CA ARG A 75 -2.18 14.55 -17.35
C ARG A 75 -2.70 13.20 -17.83
N SER A 76 -1.93 12.15 -17.60
CA SER A 76 -2.32 10.78 -17.88
C SER A 76 -3.32 10.25 -16.84
N ASP A 77 -4.34 9.54 -17.32
CA ASP A 77 -5.28 8.74 -16.53
C ASP A 77 -4.90 7.25 -16.48
N ASN A 78 -3.88 6.83 -17.24
CA ASN A 78 -3.42 5.46 -17.36
C ASN A 78 -2.30 5.12 -16.34
N GLN A 79 -2.16 3.85 -15.99
CA GLN A 79 -1.17 3.33 -15.04
C GLN A 79 -0.25 2.25 -15.64
N TYR A 80 -0.37 1.95 -16.94
CA TYR A 80 0.45 0.98 -17.64
C TYR A 80 1.63 1.65 -18.35
N LEU A 81 2.64 0.83 -18.64
CA LEU A 81 3.92 1.16 -19.26
C LEU A 81 4.15 0.25 -20.47
N SER A 82 4.90 0.75 -21.44
CA SER A 82 5.28 0.00 -22.64
C SER A 82 6.54 -0.83 -22.39
N ASP A 83 6.83 -1.75 -23.30
CA ASP A 83 8.05 -2.57 -23.26
C ASP A 83 9.32 -1.72 -23.34
N ALA A 84 9.26 -0.56 -24.01
CA ALA A 84 10.36 0.40 -24.06
C ALA A 84 10.73 0.95 -22.66
N HIS A 85 9.76 1.11 -21.76
CA HIS A 85 10.06 1.52 -20.38
C HIS A 85 10.79 0.41 -19.61
N LEU A 86 10.48 -0.86 -19.92
CA LEU A 86 11.17 -1.99 -19.31
C LEU A 86 12.60 -2.12 -19.85
N SER A 87 12.78 -1.99 -21.17
CA SER A 87 14.13 -2.05 -21.79
C SER A 87 15.03 -0.90 -21.33
N ASN A 88 14.47 0.28 -21.08
CA ASN A 88 15.22 1.47 -20.69
C ASN A 88 15.31 1.67 -19.17
N ALA A 89 14.88 0.69 -18.38
CA ALA A 89 14.80 0.81 -16.92
C ALA A 89 16.15 1.20 -16.27
N GLU A 90 17.26 0.65 -16.75
CA GLU A 90 18.61 0.97 -16.23
C GLU A 90 18.99 2.45 -16.47
N HIS A 91 18.61 3.02 -17.60
CA HIS A 91 18.81 4.45 -17.88
C HIS A 91 17.94 5.33 -16.98
N ILE A 92 16.68 4.92 -16.79
CA ILE A 92 15.75 5.62 -15.87
C ILE A 92 16.30 5.56 -14.43
N PHE A 93 16.83 4.42 -13.99
CA PHE A 93 17.47 4.29 -12.67
C PHE A 93 18.69 5.21 -12.54
N THR A 94 19.52 5.29 -13.57
CA THR A 94 20.67 6.21 -13.59
C THR A 94 20.23 7.67 -13.48
N ALA A 95 19.16 8.05 -14.18
CA ALA A 95 18.57 9.38 -14.11
C ALA A 95 17.99 9.70 -12.73
N ILE A 96 17.27 8.74 -12.12
CA ILE A 96 16.78 8.84 -10.74
C ILE A 96 17.96 9.02 -9.79
N GLN A 97 19.04 8.25 -9.93
CA GLN A 97 20.21 8.32 -9.06
C GLN A 97 20.88 9.69 -9.10
N GLY A 98 21.02 10.28 -10.29
CA GLY A 98 21.58 11.63 -10.42
C GLY A 98 20.66 12.72 -9.86
N THR A 99 19.35 12.47 -9.75
CA THR A 99 18.37 13.41 -9.19
C THR A 99 18.19 13.25 -7.68
N LEU A 100 18.17 12.00 -7.19
CA LEU A 100 17.94 11.59 -5.80
C LEU A 100 19.00 10.57 -5.38
N SER A 101 20.22 11.04 -5.12
CA SER A 101 21.36 10.18 -4.79
C SER A 101 21.13 9.30 -3.55
N HIS A 102 20.25 9.69 -2.63
CA HIS A 102 19.91 8.89 -1.45
C HIS A 102 19.19 7.58 -1.78
N LEU A 103 18.57 7.46 -2.97
CA LEU A 103 17.93 6.22 -3.44
C LEU A 103 18.90 5.22 -4.07
N SER A 104 20.20 5.54 -4.18
CA SER A 104 21.19 4.67 -4.83
C SER A 104 21.22 3.25 -4.24
N LYS A 105 21.12 3.14 -2.90
CA LYS A 105 21.14 1.83 -2.21
C LYS A 105 19.90 1.02 -2.50
N ASP A 106 18.75 1.69 -2.63
CA ASP A 106 17.49 1.04 -2.96
C ASP A 106 17.54 0.50 -4.39
N MET A 107 17.98 1.30 -5.35
CA MET A 107 18.10 0.84 -6.75
C MET A 107 19.12 -0.29 -6.93
N ALA A 108 20.17 -0.35 -6.10
CA ALA A 108 21.11 -1.47 -6.13
C ALA A 108 20.49 -2.81 -5.70
N LEU A 109 19.37 -2.79 -4.97
CA LEU A 109 18.62 -3.98 -4.56
C LEU A 109 17.51 -4.35 -5.55
N ALA A 110 17.20 -3.49 -6.53
CA ALA A 110 16.21 -3.75 -7.55
C ALA A 110 16.71 -4.81 -8.55
N ALA A 111 15.79 -5.63 -9.06
CA ALA A 111 16.10 -6.55 -10.15
C ALA A 111 16.36 -5.79 -11.46
N LYS A 112 17.12 -6.40 -12.37
CA LYS A 112 17.38 -5.84 -13.71
C LYS A 112 16.18 -5.86 -14.65
N THR A 113 15.21 -6.72 -14.35
CA THR A 113 13.97 -6.88 -15.11
C THR A 113 12.80 -7.03 -14.16
N SER A 114 11.58 -6.94 -14.69
CA SER A 114 10.34 -7.00 -13.93
C SER A 114 9.29 -7.78 -14.72
N ASP A 115 8.56 -8.65 -14.01
CA ASP A 115 7.35 -9.34 -14.48
C ASP A 115 6.07 -8.60 -14.04
N HIS A 116 6.20 -7.38 -13.54
CA HIS A 116 5.08 -6.64 -12.99
C HIS A 116 4.06 -6.30 -14.09
N LYS A 117 2.78 -6.57 -13.82
CA LYS A 117 1.64 -6.34 -14.74
C LYS A 117 1.48 -4.92 -15.29
N ALA A 118 2.24 -3.95 -14.75
CA ALA A 118 2.25 -2.58 -15.25
C ALA A 118 2.90 -2.49 -16.64
N PHE A 119 3.85 -3.35 -16.96
CA PHE A 119 4.43 -3.45 -18.30
C PHE A 119 3.47 -4.22 -19.21
N ASN A 120 2.53 -3.49 -19.80
CA ASN A 120 1.52 -4.03 -20.70
C ASN A 120 1.09 -2.96 -21.71
N ALA A 121 1.73 -2.96 -22.87
CA ALA A 121 1.46 -2.00 -23.94
C ALA A 121 0.01 -2.05 -24.45
N SER A 122 -0.66 -3.21 -24.40
CA SER A 122 -2.03 -3.35 -24.87
C SER A 122 -3.07 -2.65 -23.99
N LYS A 123 -2.66 -2.16 -22.82
CA LYS A 123 -3.50 -1.42 -21.87
C LYS A 123 -3.22 0.07 -21.89
N ILE A 124 -2.34 0.53 -22.75
CA ILE A 124 -2.05 1.95 -22.96
C ILE A 124 -3.05 2.49 -23.98
N GLU A 125 -3.69 3.61 -23.63
CA GLU A 125 -4.55 4.35 -24.55
C GLU A 125 -3.75 5.51 -25.16
N ALA A 126 -4.16 6.76 -24.94
CA ALA A 126 -3.44 7.94 -25.46
C ALA A 126 -2.11 8.20 -24.73
N HIS A 127 -2.05 7.89 -23.43
CA HIS A 127 -0.90 8.16 -22.57
C HIS A 127 -0.61 6.97 -21.67
N HIS A 128 0.66 6.80 -21.30
CA HIS A 128 1.12 5.81 -20.32
C HIS A 128 1.21 6.45 -18.93
N ALA A 129 1.62 5.68 -17.92
CA ALA A 129 1.74 6.19 -16.56
C ALA A 129 2.81 7.29 -16.39
N ILE A 130 2.68 8.08 -15.33
CA ILE A 130 3.64 9.10 -14.94
C ILE A 130 4.85 8.41 -14.28
N VAL A 131 6.01 8.48 -14.93
CA VAL A 131 7.27 7.88 -14.48
C VAL A 131 8.44 8.85 -14.71
N PRO A 132 9.61 8.64 -14.09
CA PRO A 132 10.79 9.42 -14.39
C PRO A 132 11.27 9.18 -15.83
N THR A 133 11.88 10.19 -16.44
CA THR A 133 12.51 10.10 -17.76
C THR A 133 13.96 9.61 -17.62
N GLU A 134 14.62 9.38 -18.75
CA GLU A 134 16.07 9.09 -18.81
C GLU A 134 16.94 10.34 -18.55
N LYS A 135 16.32 11.52 -18.32
CA LYS A 135 17.05 12.75 -18.03
C LYS A 135 17.38 12.85 -16.54
N SER A 136 18.68 12.96 -16.24
CA SER A 136 19.14 13.27 -14.89
C SER A 136 18.85 14.73 -14.49
N GLY A 137 18.40 14.92 -13.25
CA GLY A 137 18.26 16.21 -12.59
C GLY A 137 19.52 16.67 -11.85
N ALA A 138 20.67 16.05 -12.09
CA ALA A 138 21.93 16.48 -11.49
C ALA A 138 22.19 17.98 -11.77
N GLY A 139 22.47 18.75 -10.71
CA GLY A 139 22.65 20.20 -10.80
C GLY A 139 21.37 21.03 -10.91
N ILE A 140 20.18 20.40 -10.94
CA ILE A 140 18.90 21.10 -10.87
C ILE A 140 18.49 21.27 -9.40
N THR A 141 18.21 22.50 -9.00
CA THR A 141 17.59 22.78 -7.69
C THR A 141 16.08 22.64 -7.80
N LEU A 142 15.54 21.57 -7.24
CA LEU A 142 14.10 21.35 -7.11
C LEU A 142 13.54 22.05 -5.87
N THR A 143 12.31 22.56 -5.97
CA THR A 143 11.56 22.98 -4.78
C THR A 143 11.23 21.77 -3.90
N THR A 144 10.80 22.01 -2.66
CA THR A 144 10.36 20.96 -1.75
C THR A 144 9.23 20.12 -2.35
N GLU A 145 8.23 20.74 -2.97
CA GLU A 145 7.11 20.05 -3.58
C GLU A 145 7.52 19.27 -4.85
N GLU A 146 8.40 19.86 -5.68
CA GLU A 146 8.97 19.17 -6.85
C GLU A 146 9.74 17.92 -6.42
N LYS A 147 10.60 18.04 -5.39
CA LYS A 147 11.36 16.91 -4.85
C LYS A 147 10.44 15.84 -4.27
N ASN A 148 9.44 16.24 -3.49
CA ASN A 148 8.48 15.31 -2.88
C ASN A 148 7.70 14.50 -3.93
N LEU A 149 7.17 15.17 -4.97
CA LEU A 149 6.43 14.48 -6.03
C LEU A 149 7.34 13.63 -6.91
N TYR A 150 8.52 14.13 -7.27
CA TYR A 150 9.48 13.35 -8.04
C TYR A 150 9.92 12.09 -7.29
N GLU A 151 10.26 12.20 -6.00
CA GLU A 151 10.65 11.04 -5.17
C GLU A 151 9.51 10.02 -5.04
N LEU A 152 8.27 10.48 -4.88
CA LEU A 152 7.11 9.59 -4.80
C LEU A 152 6.91 8.80 -6.10
N VAL A 153 7.04 9.46 -7.25
CA VAL A 153 6.96 8.84 -8.58
C VAL A 153 8.13 7.88 -8.81
N ALA A 154 9.35 8.29 -8.46
CA ALA A 154 10.56 7.49 -8.60
C ALA A 154 10.51 6.21 -7.75
N LYS A 155 10.15 6.32 -6.46
CA LYS A 155 9.97 5.14 -5.60
C LYS A 155 8.91 4.19 -6.13
N ARG A 156 7.81 4.70 -6.70
CA ARG A 156 6.77 3.86 -7.30
C ARG A 156 7.27 3.11 -8.53
N PHE A 157 8.11 3.73 -9.36
CA PHE A 157 8.75 3.07 -10.51
C PHE A 157 9.77 2.01 -10.06
N VAL A 158 10.67 2.34 -9.13
CA VAL A 158 11.67 1.41 -8.59
C VAL A 158 10.99 0.19 -7.93
N ALA A 159 9.86 0.39 -7.25
CA ALA A 159 9.08 -0.68 -6.62
C ALA A 159 8.63 -1.78 -7.59
N LEU A 160 8.47 -1.48 -8.88
CA LEU A 160 8.08 -2.47 -9.89
C LEU A 160 9.16 -3.55 -10.10
N PHE A 161 10.41 -3.26 -9.73
CA PHE A 161 11.56 -4.14 -9.87
C PHE A 161 11.92 -4.85 -8.56
N TYR A 162 11.08 -4.72 -7.53
CA TYR A 162 11.22 -5.41 -6.26
C TYR A 162 10.32 -6.64 -6.20
N PRO A 163 10.69 -7.67 -5.41
CA PRO A 163 9.80 -8.79 -5.15
C PRO A 163 8.53 -8.33 -4.41
N GLN A 164 7.48 -9.13 -4.54
CA GLN A 164 6.23 -8.93 -3.83
C GLN A 164 6.46 -8.93 -2.30
N SER A 165 5.65 -8.16 -1.56
CA SER A 165 5.62 -8.29 -0.11
C SER A 165 4.84 -9.55 0.25
N GLU A 166 5.44 -10.46 1.01
CA GLU A 166 4.84 -11.74 1.38
C GLU A 166 4.42 -11.68 2.85
N ARG A 167 3.15 -12.00 3.11
CA ARG A 167 2.58 -12.08 4.45
C ARG A 167 1.96 -13.45 4.68
N LYS A 168 1.98 -13.90 5.92
CA LYS A 168 1.20 -15.05 6.39
C LYS A 168 0.03 -14.54 7.20
N LYS A 169 -1.18 -14.78 6.71
CA LYS A 169 -2.42 -14.51 7.45
C LYS A 169 -2.91 -15.79 8.12
N VAL A 170 -3.17 -15.72 9.41
CA VAL A 170 -3.78 -16.78 10.21
C VAL A 170 -5.12 -16.28 10.72
N ALA A 171 -6.16 -17.07 10.58
CA ALA A 171 -7.46 -16.82 11.20
C ALA A 171 -7.89 -18.05 12.01
N LEU A 172 -8.34 -17.81 13.24
CA LEU A 172 -8.94 -18.82 14.10
C LEU A 172 -10.41 -18.48 14.26
N ASP A 173 -11.29 -19.46 14.01
CA ASP A 173 -12.67 -19.39 14.45
C ASP A 173 -12.78 -20.08 15.81
N ILE A 174 -13.40 -19.39 16.75
CA ILE A 174 -13.48 -19.79 18.15
C ILE A 174 -14.96 -19.79 18.52
N ASN A 175 -15.45 -20.93 19.00
CA ASN A 175 -16.80 -21.04 19.54
C ASN A 175 -16.77 -20.94 21.06
N CYS A 176 -17.62 -20.08 21.64
CA CYS A 176 -17.85 -19.98 23.07
C CYS A 176 -19.35 -19.72 23.26
N THR A 177 -20.04 -20.51 24.08
CA THR A 177 -21.47 -20.30 24.46
C THR A 177 -22.38 -19.98 23.25
N ASP A 178 -22.28 -20.79 22.19
CA ASP A 178 -23.00 -20.65 20.92
C ASP A 178 -22.71 -19.36 20.11
N ARG A 179 -21.69 -18.60 20.52
CA ARG A 179 -21.16 -17.45 19.78
C ARG A 179 -19.88 -17.81 19.06
N ASN A 180 -19.70 -17.21 17.88
CA ASN A 180 -18.50 -17.37 17.08
C ASN A 180 -17.65 -16.09 17.11
N TYR A 181 -16.41 -16.25 17.52
CA TYR A 181 -15.37 -15.25 17.52
C TYR A 181 -14.36 -15.55 16.41
N ARG A 182 -13.75 -14.50 15.86
CA ARG A 182 -12.68 -14.64 14.87
C ARG A 182 -11.45 -13.86 15.32
N ALA A 183 -10.36 -14.57 15.56
CA ALA A 183 -9.05 -13.98 15.80
C ALA A 183 -8.25 -14.01 14.50
N THR A 184 -7.55 -12.92 14.18
CA THR A 184 -6.67 -12.88 12.99
C THR A 184 -5.31 -12.33 13.32
N GLN A 185 -4.27 -12.94 12.79
CA GLN A 185 -2.89 -12.48 12.86
C GLN A 185 -2.33 -12.37 11.44
N THR A 186 -1.53 -11.35 11.19
CA THR A 186 -0.81 -11.20 9.93
C THR A 186 0.66 -10.96 10.25
N THR A 187 1.52 -11.80 9.70
CA THR A 187 2.97 -11.75 9.92
C THR A 187 3.65 -11.44 8.59
N LEU A 188 4.53 -10.44 8.58
CA LEU A 188 5.37 -10.13 7.42
C LEU A 188 6.46 -11.20 7.30
N ILE A 189 6.51 -11.90 6.17
CA ILE A 189 7.50 -12.94 5.87
C ILE A 189 8.63 -12.38 5.01
N LYS A 190 8.28 -11.63 3.95
CA LYS A 190 9.25 -10.89 3.14
C LYS A 190 8.75 -9.47 2.93
N GLN A 191 9.61 -8.48 3.19
CA GLN A 191 9.24 -7.07 3.06
C GLN A 191 8.98 -6.67 1.60
N GLY A 192 9.80 -7.16 0.67
CA GLY A 192 9.67 -6.84 -0.75
C GLY A 192 9.73 -5.34 -1.04
N TRP A 193 8.93 -4.89 -2.00
CA TRP A 193 8.83 -3.48 -2.42
C TRP A 193 8.50 -2.50 -1.29
N GLU A 194 7.92 -2.95 -0.17
CA GLU A 194 7.58 -2.09 0.96
C GLU A 194 8.83 -1.52 1.66
N ALA A 195 10.02 -2.10 1.39
CA ALA A 195 11.29 -1.58 1.90
C ALA A 195 11.61 -0.17 1.41
N LEU A 196 11.06 0.25 0.26
CA LEU A 196 11.24 1.60 -0.31
C LEU A 196 10.47 2.69 0.45
N PHE A 197 9.47 2.29 1.24
CA PHE A 197 8.54 3.19 1.93
C PHE A 197 8.68 3.10 3.46
N LYS A 198 9.85 2.67 3.95
CA LYS A 198 10.17 2.58 5.38
C LYS A 198 9.86 3.90 6.09
N GLY A 199 9.09 3.83 7.18
CA GLY A 199 8.67 4.99 7.97
C GLY A 199 7.37 5.65 7.51
N GLU A 200 6.82 5.30 6.34
CA GLU A 200 5.63 5.97 5.77
C GLU A 200 4.33 5.19 5.99
N HIS A 201 4.41 3.90 6.31
CA HIS A 201 3.35 3.07 6.89
C HIS A 201 4.02 2.04 7.79
N LEU A 202 4.20 2.37 9.06
CA LEU A 202 4.44 1.34 10.05
C LEU A 202 3.09 0.64 10.23
N ASP A 203 2.94 -0.56 9.66
CA ASP A 203 2.09 -1.58 10.27
C ASP A 203 2.49 -1.53 11.75
N LYS A 204 1.63 -0.96 12.61
CA LYS A 204 1.95 -0.89 14.04
C LYS A 204 2.30 -2.32 14.44
N PRO A 205 3.48 -2.57 15.03
CA PRO A 205 3.85 -3.91 15.41
C PRO A 205 2.68 -4.47 16.23
N ASN A 206 2.19 -5.65 15.84
CA ASN A 206 1.10 -6.28 16.53
C ASN A 206 1.54 -6.43 18.00
N GLN A 207 0.96 -5.64 18.89
CA GLN A 207 1.31 -5.66 20.31
C GLN A 207 0.80 -6.93 21.00
N ASN A 208 0.06 -7.78 20.29
CA ASN A 208 -0.34 -9.08 20.78
C ASN A 208 0.84 -10.04 20.70
N SER A 209 1.34 -10.47 21.87
CA SER A 209 2.40 -11.46 22.04
C SER A 209 2.02 -12.89 21.66
N VAL A 210 0.77 -13.12 21.26
CA VAL A 210 0.23 -14.45 20.97
C VAL A 210 0.44 -14.81 19.51
N ASP A 211 1.18 -15.89 19.28
CA ASP A 211 1.32 -16.51 17.96
C ASP A 211 0.15 -17.48 17.71
N LEU A 212 -0.73 -17.10 16.77
CA LEU A 212 -1.90 -17.90 16.40
C LEU A 212 -1.51 -19.18 15.63
N THR A 213 -0.27 -19.29 15.13
CA THR A 213 0.17 -20.51 14.43
C THR A 213 0.42 -21.70 15.36
N ALA A 214 0.57 -21.45 16.66
CA ALA A 214 0.82 -22.50 17.65
C ALA A 214 -0.45 -23.26 18.08
N PHE A 215 -1.63 -22.80 17.64
CA PHE A 215 -2.90 -23.40 18.00
C PHE A 215 -3.28 -24.57 17.08
N THR A 216 -4.05 -25.50 17.62
CA THR A 216 -4.61 -26.64 16.88
C THR A 216 -6.13 -26.62 16.94
N GLU A 217 -6.79 -27.12 15.90
CA GLU A 217 -8.24 -27.32 15.91
C GLU A 217 -8.63 -28.27 17.07
N GLY A 218 -9.77 -27.98 17.70
CA GLY A 218 -10.25 -28.71 18.87
C GLY A 218 -9.60 -28.29 20.18
N LEU A 219 -8.57 -27.42 20.20
CA LEU A 219 -8.04 -26.88 21.44
C LEU A 219 -9.14 -26.11 22.18
N SER A 220 -9.35 -26.41 23.46
CA SER A 220 -10.32 -25.77 24.33
C SER A 220 -9.62 -25.12 25.52
N ALA A 221 -10.07 -23.92 25.89
CA ALA A 221 -9.56 -23.17 27.04
C ALA A 221 -10.69 -22.33 27.67
N LEU A 222 -10.51 -21.95 28.94
CA LEU A 222 -11.44 -21.05 29.60
C LEU A 222 -11.21 -19.60 29.16
N VAL A 223 -12.31 -18.87 28.94
CA VAL A 223 -12.26 -17.44 28.66
C VAL A 223 -11.98 -16.68 29.96
N ASN A 224 -10.74 -16.24 30.15
CA ASN A 224 -10.34 -15.55 31.38
C ASN A 224 -10.78 -14.08 31.42
N LEU A 225 -10.87 -13.41 30.27
CA LEU A 225 -11.22 -11.99 30.20
C LEU A 225 -11.80 -11.64 28.83
N LEU A 226 -12.96 -10.98 28.82
CA LEU A 226 -13.59 -10.46 27.61
C LEU A 226 -13.55 -8.93 27.59
N ILE A 227 -12.69 -8.37 26.73
CA ILE A 227 -12.53 -6.92 26.57
C ILE A 227 -13.30 -6.45 25.32
N TRP A 228 -14.24 -5.54 25.52
CA TRP A 228 -14.91 -4.87 24.41
C TRP A 228 -14.24 -3.53 24.11
N LYS A 229 -13.48 -3.43 23.02
CA LYS A 229 -12.98 -2.15 22.52
C LYS A 229 -13.90 -1.64 21.42
N LYS A 230 -14.54 -0.49 21.66
CA LYS A 230 -15.27 0.24 20.61
C LYS A 230 -14.24 0.93 19.73
N GLU A 231 -13.71 0.23 18.73
CA GLU A 231 -12.97 0.92 17.68
C GLU A 231 -13.93 1.80 16.89
N LYS A 232 -13.68 3.11 16.85
CA LYS A 232 -14.25 3.96 15.81
C LYS A 232 -13.77 3.35 14.51
N GLN A 233 -14.67 2.76 13.72
CA GLN A 233 -14.42 2.58 12.30
C GLN A 233 -13.91 3.93 11.80
N SER A 234 -12.65 3.97 11.34
CA SER A 234 -12.21 5.06 10.49
C SER A 234 -13.28 5.17 9.41
N ARG A 235 -13.96 6.32 9.35
CA ARG A 235 -14.95 6.57 8.33
C ARG A 235 -14.24 6.47 6.99
N ARG A 236 -14.22 5.27 6.38
CA ARG A 236 -14.22 5.13 4.92
C ARG A 236 -15.60 5.62 4.46
N ASN A 237 -15.82 6.94 4.59
CA ASN A 237 -16.87 7.60 3.87
C ASN A 237 -16.40 7.65 2.42
N THR A 238 -16.62 6.56 1.69
CA THR A 238 -16.79 6.66 0.24
C THR A 238 -18.15 7.33 0.03
N LEU A 239 -18.18 8.67 0.12
CA LEU A 239 -19.23 9.42 -0.56
C LEU A 239 -18.92 9.28 -2.05
N MET A 240 -19.56 8.31 -2.70
CA MET A 240 -19.82 8.44 -4.12
C MET A 240 -20.80 9.59 -4.27
N MET A 241 -20.30 10.74 -4.73
CA MET A 241 -21.19 11.74 -5.32
C MET A 241 -21.67 11.18 -6.66
N PRO A 242 -22.98 11.20 -6.97
CA PRO A 242 -23.44 10.97 -8.32
C PRO A 242 -22.92 12.13 -9.19
N ALA A 243 -22.03 11.81 -10.12
CA ALA A 243 -21.73 12.68 -11.24
C ALA A 243 -22.99 12.76 -12.11
N CYS A 244 -23.78 13.82 -11.96
CA CYS A 244 -24.63 14.27 -13.04
C CYS A 244 -23.72 14.87 -14.11
N LEU A 245 -23.64 14.16 -15.24
CA LEU A 245 -23.08 14.66 -16.50
C LEU A 245 -23.99 15.75 -17.09
N PRO A 246 -23.43 16.68 -17.88
CA PRO A 246 -24.15 17.81 -18.44
C PRO A 246 -25.02 17.41 -19.64
N ARG A 247 -26.07 18.19 -19.89
CA ARG A 247 -26.48 18.57 -21.25
C ARG A 247 -25.95 19.97 -21.51
#